data_AF-A0A0Q6NTH5-F1
#
_entry.id   AF-A0A0Q6NTH5-F1
#
_cell.length_a   1.000
_cell.length_b   1.000
_cell.length_c   1.000
_cell.angle_alpha   90.00
_cell.angle_beta   90.00
_cell.angle_gamma   90.00
#
_symmetry.space_group_name_H-M   'P 1'
#
loop_
_entity.id
_entity.type
_entity.pdbx_description
1 polymer ?
#
loop_
_entity_poly.entity_id
_entity_poly.type
_entity_poly.pdbx_seq_one_letter_code
_entity_poly.pdbx_strand_id
1 'polypeptide(L)'
;MAIKSELAKRLDDAIDPIRRLLKAEGFGSRGRTFNRKTEDGIVHVVQVTMTRSDPPGTPEIAGFRHNLYGTFSVGLGVYVPEVAKHLHYWQPTKVAVGEIDCCVRRDLTELWPFGRTGVWPIDGPAELYGDIATYLERYAMPFFERHAERQAMIAELQDGPIYGAGGPPRVVAAIILTELGRVDDARHLLKKQADLTEQPLHRGYLEGLSARLGL
;
A
#
# COMPACT_ATOMS: atom_id res chain seq x y z
N MET A 1 22.88 19.87 -2.61
CA MET A 1 22.12 18.92 -3.47
C MET A 1 22.85 17.59 -3.44
N ALA A 2 22.20 16.51 -3.01
CA ALA A 2 22.80 15.18 -3.08
C ALA A 2 22.89 14.76 -4.56
N ILE A 3 24.05 14.27 -4.99
CA ILE A 3 24.23 13.71 -6.34
C ILE A 3 23.44 12.39 -6.40
N LYS A 4 22.48 12.32 -7.32
CA LYS A 4 21.68 11.11 -7.54
C LYS A 4 22.57 10.01 -8.11
N SER A 5 22.48 8.80 -7.55
CA SER A 5 23.25 7.65 -8.04
C SER A 5 22.85 7.30 -9.48
N GLU A 6 23.76 6.67 -10.21
CA GLU A 6 23.51 6.28 -11.60
C GLU A 6 22.34 5.30 -11.72
N LEU A 7 22.25 4.32 -10.81
CA LEU A 7 21.10 3.43 -10.69
C LEU A 7 19.78 4.17 -10.50
N ALA A 8 19.78 5.24 -9.71
CA ALA A 8 18.57 6.01 -9.48
C ALA A 8 18.16 6.85 -10.71
N LYS A 9 19.10 7.26 -11.57
CA LYS A 9 18.77 7.89 -12.85
C LYS A 9 18.20 6.85 -13.82
N ARG A 10 18.87 5.71 -13.96
CA ARG A 10 18.42 4.61 -14.83
C ARG A 10 17.01 4.14 -14.49
N LEU A 11 16.69 3.95 -13.20
CA LEU A 11 15.32 3.61 -12.81
C LEU A 11 14.32 4.71 -13.17
N ASP A 12 14.67 5.98 -12.99
CA ASP A 12 13.76 7.09 -13.31
C ASP A 12 13.43 7.16 -14.80
N ASP A 13 14.42 6.89 -15.65
CA ASP A 13 14.26 6.82 -17.11
C ASP A 13 13.44 5.59 -17.50
N ALA A 14 13.72 4.45 -16.88
CA ALA A 14 13.09 3.18 -17.24
C ALA A 14 11.60 3.10 -16.87
N ILE A 15 11.16 3.79 -15.80
CA ILE A 15 9.75 3.79 -15.38
C ILE A 15 8.87 4.75 -16.17
N ASP A 16 9.35 5.35 -17.25
CA ASP A 16 8.55 6.27 -18.06
C ASP A 16 7.23 5.67 -18.59
N PRO A 17 7.16 4.39 -19.05
CA PRO A 17 5.89 3.76 -19.41
C PRO A 17 4.88 3.75 -18.24
N ILE A 18 5.35 3.46 -17.03
CA ILE A 18 4.54 3.47 -15.80
C ILE A 18 4.06 4.91 -15.51
N ARG A 19 4.94 5.91 -15.64
CA ARG A 19 4.59 7.32 -15.44
C ARG A 19 3.49 7.77 -16.38
N ARG A 20 3.59 7.42 -17.66
CA ARG A 20 2.60 7.80 -18.69
C ARG A 20 1.24 7.18 -18.39
N LEU A 21 1.20 5.88 -18.08
CA LEU A 21 -0.03 5.20 -17.68
C LEU A 21 -0.66 5.87 -16.46
N LEU A 22 0.09 6.01 -15.36
CA LEU A 22 -0.45 6.56 -14.12
C LEU A 22 -0.94 8.00 -14.30
N LYS A 23 -0.26 8.79 -15.14
CA LYS A 23 -0.72 10.14 -15.50
C LYS A 23 -2.06 10.10 -16.26
N ALA A 24 -2.22 9.18 -17.21
CA ALA A 24 -3.46 9.00 -17.94
C ALA A 24 -4.62 8.59 -17.01
N GLU A 25 -4.32 7.78 -16.00
CA GLU A 25 -5.24 7.37 -14.93
C GLU A 25 -5.48 8.46 -13.86
N GLY A 26 -4.94 9.67 -14.03
CA GLY A 26 -5.19 10.81 -13.14
C GLY A 26 -4.29 10.88 -11.90
N PHE A 27 -3.22 10.09 -11.82
CA PHE A 27 -2.26 10.20 -10.73
C PHE A 27 -1.30 11.38 -10.92
N GLY A 28 -1.15 12.20 -9.88
CA GLY A 28 -0.05 13.16 -9.76
C GLY A 28 1.21 12.49 -9.21
N SER A 29 2.40 12.93 -9.64
CA SER A 29 3.67 12.33 -9.21
C SER A 29 4.51 13.25 -8.33
N ARG A 30 5.14 12.69 -7.30
CA ARG A 30 6.25 13.30 -6.56
C ARG A 30 7.40 12.29 -6.48
N GLY A 31 8.40 12.47 -7.34
CA GLY A 31 9.48 11.49 -7.49
C GLY A 31 8.97 10.17 -8.05
N ARG A 32 9.00 9.11 -7.24
CA ARG A 32 8.52 7.75 -7.58
C ARG A 32 7.25 7.34 -6.83
N THR A 33 6.62 8.31 -6.16
CA THR A 33 5.33 8.15 -5.51
C THR A 33 4.28 8.85 -6.37
N PHE A 34 3.20 8.14 -6.64
CA PHE A 34 2.09 8.59 -7.47
C PHE A 34 0.82 8.54 -6.63
N ASN A 35 0.10 9.67 -6.57
CA ASN A 35 -1.12 9.79 -5.79
C ASN A 35 -2.29 10.19 -6.68
N ARG A 36 -3.44 9.53 -6.51
CA ARG A 36 -4.73 9.94 -7.08
C ARG A 36 -5.73 10.06 -5.94
N LYS A 37 -6.35 11.23 -5.79
CA LYS A 37 -7.39 11.46 -4.78
C LYS A 37 -8.75 11.21 -5.41
N THR A 38 -9.59 10.41 -4.76
CA THR A 38 -10.98 10.18 -5.16
C THR A 38 -11.88 11.32 -4.67
N GLU A 39 -13.12 11.37 -5.17
CA GLU A 39 -14.12 12.35 -4.72
C GLU A 39 -14.43 12.19 -3.22
N ASP A 40 -14.41 10.95 -2.71
CA ASP A 40 -14.62 10.61 -1.30
C ASP A 40 -13.39 10.95 -0.41
N GLY A 41 -12.33 11.51 -1.02
CA GLY A 41 -11.14 11.96 -0.32
C GLY A 41 -10.12 10.88 0.04
N ILE A 42 -10.37 9.64 -0.41
CA ILE A 42 -9.43 8.52 -0.34
C ILE A 42 -8.27 8.79 -1.31
N VAL A 43 -7.06 8.40 -0.93
CA VAL A 43 -5.88 8.57 -1.78
C VAL A 43 -5.36 7.19 -2.19
N HIS A 44 -5.40 6.92 -3.49
CA HIS A 44 -4.72 5.78 -4.11
C HIS A 44 -3.25 6.12 -4.29
N VAL A 45 -2.39 5.17 -3.95
CA VAL A 45 -0.94 5.32 -3.97
C VAL A 45 -0.32 4.21 -4.81
N VAL A 46 0.50 4.59 -5.78
CA VAL A 46 1.46 3.69 -6.42
C VAL A 46 2.86 4.19 -6.06
N GLN A 47 3.72 3.32 -5.56
CA GLN A 47 5.07 3.69 -5.17
C GLN A 47 6.10 2.73 -5.78
N VAL A 48 6.99 3.27 -6.61
CA VAL A 48 8.15 2.53 -7.12
C VAL A 48 9.32 2.73 -6.16
N THR A 49 9.71 1.66 -5.48
CA THR A 49 10.76 1.70 -4.44
C THR A 49 11.97 0.90 -4.92
N MET A 50 13.16 1.52 -4.93
CA MET A 50 14.39 0.74 -5.06
C MET A 50 14.54 -0.13 -3.81
N THR A 51 14.72 -1.43 -3.99
CA THR A 51 14.95 -2.34 -2.88
C THR A 51 16.24 -1.96 -2.17
N ARG A 52 16.33 -2.21 -0.86
CA ARG A 52 17.46 -1.78 -0.03
C ARG A 52 18.78 -2.17 -0.69
N SER A 53 19.71 -1.21 -0.71
CA SER A 53 21.09 -1.42 -1.12
C SER A 53 21.74 -2.34 -0.09
N ASP A 54 21.91 -3.60 -0.43
CA ASP A 54 23.08 -4.32 0.09
C ASP A 54 24.33 -3.60 -0.46
N PRO A 55 25.36 -3.33 0.35
CA PRO A 55 26.59 -2.74 -0.16
C PRO A 55 27.17 -3.63 -1.28
N PRO A 56 27.80 -3.04 -2.31
CA PRO A 56 28.51 -3.81 -3.34
C PRO A 56 29.46 -4.83 -2.68
N GLY A 57 29.35 -6.10 -3.07
CA GLY A 57 30.13 -7.19 -2.49
C GLY A 57 29.46 -7.94 -1.33
N THR A 58 28.20 -7.65 -1.00
CA THR A 58 27.43 -8.49 -0.06
C THR A 58 27.25 -9.89 -0.65
N PRO A 59 27.76 -10.95 0.00
CA PRO A 59 27.67 -12.29 -0.53
C PRO A 59 26.22 -12.77 -0.49
N GLU A 60 25.77 -13.34 -1.60
CA GLU A 60 24.54 -14.12 -1.64
C GLU A 60 24.74 -15.37 -0.76
N ILE A 61 23.75 -15.64 0.09
CA ILE A 61 23.69 -16.90 0.82
C ILE A 61 22.53 -17.67 0.22
N ALA A 62 22.84 -18.68 -0.59
CA ALA A 62 21.83 -19.48 -1.29
C ALA A 62 20.76 -19.98 -0.31
N GLY A 63 19.49 -19.65 -0.59
CA GLY A 63 18.34 -20.02 0.24
C GLY A 63 18.15 -19.21 1.54
N PHE A 64 19.01 -18.24 1.84
CA PHE A 64 18.95 -17.48 3.09
C PHE A 64 18.97 -15.95 2.90
N ARG A 65 19.79 -15.44 1.97
CA ARG A 65 19.88 -14.01 1.66
C ARG A 65 20.13 -13.79 0.18
N HIS A 66 19.11 -13.31 -0.51
CA HIS A 66 19.22 -12.84 -1.89
C HIS A 66 19.85 -11.44 -1.92
N ASN A 67 20.77 -11.21 -2.86
CA ASN A 67 21.28 -9.87 -3.13
C ASN A 67 20.23 -9.07 -3.92
N LEU A 68 19.64 -8.05 -3.29
CA LEU A 68 18.58 -7.22 -3.88
C LEU A 68 19.12 -5.91 -4.48
N TYR A 69 20.45 -5.75 -4.54
CA TYR A 69 21.07 -4.59 -5.15
C TYR A 69 20.69 -4.46 -6.63
N GLY A 70 20.36 -3.24 -7.06
CA GLY A 70 19.92 -2.99 -8.44
C GLY A 70 18.52 -3.48 -8.76
N THR A 71 17.68 -3.77 -7.76
CA THR A 71 16.27 -4.13 -7.95
C THR A 71 15.31 -3.04 -7.45
N PHE A 72 14.06 -3.13 -7.87
CA PHE A 72 12.97 -2.28 -7.41
C PHE A 72 11.68 -3.08 -7.25
N SER A 73 10.74 -2.55 -6.47
CA SER A 73 9.37 -3.07 -6.30
C SER A 73 8.34 -1.98 -6.60
N VAL A 74 7.08 -2.40 -6.76
CA VAL A 74 5.94 -1.53 -7.04
C VAL A 74 4.87 -1.82 -5.99
N GLY A 75 4.80 -0.96 -4.98
CA GLY A 75 3.78 -1.02 -3.94
C GLY A 75 2.52 -0.27 -4.33
N LEU A 76 1.39 -0.79 -3.89
CA LEU A 76 0.05 -0.23 -4.01
C LEU A 76 -0.48 0.07 -2.61
N GLY A 77 -1.13 1.22 -2.45
CA GLY A 77 -1.68 1.63 -1.17
C GLY A 77 -3.00 2.38 -1.29
N VAL A 78 -3.87 2.21 -0.30
CA VAL A 78 -5.07 3.02 -0.11
C VAL A 78 -4.96 3.75 1.22
N TYR A 79 -4.92 5.07 1.15
CA TYR A 79 -4.88 5.96 2.31
C TYR A 79 -6.25 6.54 2.58
N VAL A 80 -6.70 6.36 3.82
CA VAL A 80 -7.98 6.86 4.32
C VAL A 80 -7.68 7.82 5.49
N PRO A 81 -8.01 9.12 5.36
CA PRO A 81 -7.62 10.14 6.34
C PRO A 81 -8.03 9.84 7.78
N GLU A 82 -9.28 9.41 7.99
CA GLU A 82 -9.80 9.08 9.32
C GLU A 82 -9.10 7.85 9.91
N VAL A 83 -8.76 6.86 9.09
CA VAL A 83 -8.00 5.69 9.56
C VAL A 83 -6.59 6.11 9.96
N ALA A 84 -5.95 6.96 9.15
CA ALA A 84 -4.63 7.47 9.44
C ALA A 84 -4.58 8.26 10.75
N LYS A 85 -5.61 9.07 11.04
CA LYS A 85 -5.77 9.81 12.31
C LYS A 85 -5.75 8.89 13.54
N HIS A 86 -6.33 7.70 13.44
CA HIS A 86 -6.44 6.76 14.56
C HIS A 86 -5.30 5.74 14.65
N LEU A 87 -4.67 5.40 13.53
CA LEU A 87 -3.62 4.38 13.46
C LEU A 87 -2.19 4.95 13.43
N HIS A 88 -2.01 6.17 12.93
CA HIS A 88 -0.72 6.83 12.87
C HIS A 88 -0.68 7.97 13.89
N TYR A 89 -0.01 7.73 15.02
CA TYR A 89 0.13 8.65 16.17
C TYR A 89 0.71 10.03 15.83
N TRP A 90 1.22 10.20 14.62
CA TRP A 90 1.80 11.42 14.07
C TRP A 90 1.40 11.45 12.61
N GLN A 91 0.76 12.52 12.09
CA GLN A 91 1.16 13.18 10.83
C GLN A 91 0.63 14.62 10.73
N PRO A 92 1.50 15.63 10.51
CA PRO A 92 1.10 16.84 9.79
C PRO A 92 0.68 16.45 8.36
N THR A 93 -0.24 17.20 7.76
CA THR A 93 -0.69 17.02 6.37
C THR A 93 0.50 16.93 5.41
N LYS A 94 0.90 15.69 5.06
CA LYS A 94 1.99 15.49 4.12
C LYS A 94 1.55 15.94 2.73
N VAL A 95 2.46 16.60 2.01
CA VAL A 95 2.23 17.03 0.61
C VAL A 95 2.10 15.83 -0.34
N ALA A 96 2.65 14.66 0.02
CA ALA A 96 2.49 13.42 -0.71
C ALA A 96 2.38 12.23 0.26
N VAL A 97 1.46 11.33 -0.03
CA VAL A 97 1.18 10.14 0.77
C VAL A 97 2.03 8.99 0.23
N GLY A 98 2.88 8.40 1.07
CA GLY A 98 3.65 7.21 0.73
C GLY A 98 2.85 5.92 0.94
N GLU A 99 3.32 4.83 0.36
CA GLU A 99 2.70 3.51 0.51
C GLU A 99 2.67 3.06 1.99
N ILE A 100 3.70 3.40 2.77
CA ILE A 100 3.78 3.10 4.20
C ILE A 100 2.73 3.86 5.04
N ASP A 101 2.17 4.94 4.51
CA ASP A 101 1.12 5.72 5.18
C ASP A 101 -0.27 5.11 4.98
N CYS A 102 -0.41 4.08 4.12
CA CYS A 102 -1.69 3.51 3.72
C CYS A 102 -2.20 2.44 4.69
N CYS A 103 -3.51 2.38 4.88
CA CYS A 103 -4.15 1.38 5.74
C CYS A 103 -4.42 0.05 5.02
N VAL A 104 -4.55 0.08 3.69
CA VAL A 104 -4.57 -1.11 2.82
C VAL A 104 -3.33 -1.06 1.94
N ARG A 105 -2.55 -2.14 1.92
CA ARG A 105 -1.24 -2.21 1.26
C ARG A 105 -1.09 -3.54 0.52
N ARG A 106 -0.55 -3.49 -0.70
CA ARG A 106 -0.26 -4.66 -1.53
C ARG A 106 1.00 -4.40 -2.35
N ASP A 107 1.86 -5.40 -2.51
CA ASP A 107 2.77 -5.40 -3.65
C ASP A 107 1.99 -5.69 -4.93
N LEU A 108 2.34 -5.07 -6.06
CA LEU A 108 1.71 -5.34 -7.35
C LEU A 108 1.73 -6.83 -7.70
N THR A 109 2.77 -7.57 -7.32
CA THR A 109 2.82 -9.02 -7.59
C THR A 109 1.82 -9.82 -6.78
N GLU A 110 1.32 -9.33 -5.63
CA GLU A 110 0.27 -10.01 -4.88
C GLU A 110 -1.06 -10.06 -5.64
N LEU A 111 -1.27 -9.11 -6.57
CA LEU A 111 -2.44 -9.11 -7.45
C LEU A 111 -2.22 -9.91 -8.74
N TRP A 112 -0.99 -10.37 -8.98
CA TRP A 112 -0.61 -11.05 -10.21
C TRP A 112 -0.75 -12.57 -10.05
N PRO A 113 -1.66 -13.23 -10.81
CA PRO A 113 -1.97 -14.66 -10.66
C PRO A 113 -0.84 -15.65 -10.99
N PHE A 114 0.34 -15.20 -11.41
CA PHE A 114 1.43 -16.06 -11.89
C PHE A 114 2.69 -16.06 -10.99
N GLY A 115 2.58 -15.54 -9.76
CA GLY A 115 3.54 -15.84 -8.68
C GLY A 115 4.96 -15.33 -8.89
N ARG A 116 5.17 -14.25 -9.65
CA ARG A 116 6.50 -13.62 -9.75
C ARG A 116 6.85 -12.94 -8.43
N THR A 117 8.13 -12.97 -8.07
CA THR A 117 8.68 -12.26 -6.90
C THR A 117 8.49 -10.75 -7.07
N GLY A 118 8.05 -10.06 -6.00
CA GLY A 118 7.76 -8.61 -5.92
C GLY A 118 8.95 -7.66 -6.10
N VAL A 119 10.01 -8.11 -6.77
CA VAL A 119 11.21 -7.33 -7.07
C VAL A 119 11.67 -7.61 -8.50
N TRP A 120 12.02 -6.55 -9.22
CA TRP A 120 12.47 -6.58 -10.61
C TRP A 120 13.84 -5.92 -10.75
N PRO A 121 14.70 -6.38 -11.68
CA PRO A 121 15.98 -5.74 -11.94
C PRO A 121 15.77 -4.39 -12.66
N ILE A 122 16.48 -3.35 -12.23
CA ILE A 122 16.53 -2.05 -12.91
C ILE A 122 17.13 -2.21 -14.31
N ASP A 123 18.08 -3.14 -14.46
CA ASP A 123 18.76 -3.42 -15.73
C ASP A 123 18.05 -4.55 -16.50
N GLY A 124 16.75 -4.74 -16.24
CA GLY A 124 15.90 -5.66 -16.97
C GLY A 124 15.68 -5.26 -18.44
N PRO A 125 15.11 -6.17 -19.25
CA PRO A 125 14.78 -5.89 -20.64
C PRO A 125 13.77 -4.74 -20.74
N ALA A 126 13.80 -3.96 -21.83
CA ALA A 126 12.97 -2.76 -21.97
C ALA A 126 11.46 -3.07 -21.90
N GLU A 127 11.07 -4.24 -22.38
CA GLU A 127 9.70 -4.75 -22.40
C GLU A 127 9.12 -4.91 -20.99
N LEU A 128 9.97 -5.17 -19.99
CA LEU A 128 9.58 -5.34 -18.58
C LEU A 128 8.74 -4.17 -18.07
N TYR A 129 9.10 -2.93 -18.43
CA TYR A 129 8.43 -1.75 -17.92
C TYR A 129 7.07 -1.52 -18.59
N GLY A 130 6.93 -1.91 -19.87
CA GLY A 130 5.64 -1.96 -20.56
C GLY A 130 4.73 -3.04 -19.99
N ASP A 131 5.29 -4.19 -19.65
CA ASP A 131 4.58 -5.27 -18.96
C ASP A 131 4.07 -4.81 -17.59
N ILE A 132 4.93 -4.18 -16.76
CA ILE A 132 4.52 -3.63 -15.45
C ILE A 132 3.40 -2.60 -15.61
N ALA A 133 3.47 -1.72 -16.60
CA ALA A 133 2.39 -0.78 -16.89
C ALA A 133 1.09 -1.54 -17.23
N THR A 134 1.15 -2.53 -18.13
CA THR A 134 0.00 -3.37 -18.47
C THR A 134 -0.61 -4.06 -17.24
N TYR A 135 0.21 -4.50 -16.29
CA TYR A 135 -0.27 -5.12 -15.05
C TYR A 135 -0.88 -4.11 -14.06
N LEU A 136 -0.33 -2.91 -13.98
CA LEU A 136 -0.95 -1.83 -13.22
C LEU A 136 -2.35 -1.53 -13.75
N GLU A 137 -2.48 -1.39 -15.08
CA GLU A 137 -3.77 -1.16 -15.73
C GLU A 137 -4.74 -2.33 -15.44
N ARG A 138 -4.30 -3.57 -15.67
CA ARG A 138 -5.16 -4.75 -15.59
C ARG A 138 -5.55 -5.14 -14.17
N TYR A 139 -4.68 -4.94 -13.18
CA TYR A 139 -4.88 -5.47 -11.83
C TYR A 139 -4.93 -4.39 -10.75
N ALA A 140 -4.06 -3.37 -10.83
CA ALA A 140 -4.04 -2.31 -9.83
C ALA A 140 -5.22 -1.34 -9.99
N MET A 141 -5.61 -0.97 -11.22
CA MET A 141 -6.75 -0.07 -11.41
C MET A 141 -8.06 -0.70 -10.90
N PRO A 142 -8.44 -1.96 -11.23
CA PRO A 142 -9.61 -2.59 -10.63
C PRO A 142 -9.51 -2.75 -9.11
N PHE A 143 -8.31 -2.97 -8.57
CA PHE A 143 -8.09 -2.96 -7.12
C PHE A 143 -8.44 -1.60 -6.51
N PHE A 144 -7.97 -0.51 -7.12
CA PHE A 144 -8.27 0.84 -6.68
C PHE A 144 -9.75 1.20 -6.80
N GLU A 145 -10.44 0.79 -7.88
CA GLU A 145 -11.88 1.05 -8.03
C GLU A 145 -12.71 0.37 -6.92
N ARG A 146 -12.33 -0.84 -6.48
CA ARG A 146 -12.98 -1.49 -5.31
C ARG A 146 -12.76 -0.76 -3.99
N HIS A 147 -11.80 0.17 -3.94
CA HIS A 147 -11.46 0.95 -2.75
C HIS A 147 -11.64 2.47 -2.97
N ALA A 148 -12.40 2.87 -4.00
CA ALA A 148 -12.56 4.28 -4.33
C ALA A 148 -13.50 5.03 -3.37
N GLU A 149 -14.38 4.29 -2.70
CA GLU A 149 -15.44 4.77 -1.82
C GLU A 149 -15.45 4.03 -0.48
N ARG A 150 -15.80 4.72 0.60
CA ARG A 150 -15.90 4.15 1.95
C ARG A 150 -16.81 2.94 2.04
N GLN A 151 -17.98 2.96 1.40
CA GLN A 151 -18.92 1.84 1.45
C GLN A 151 -18.37 0.58 0.76
N ALA A 152 -17.74 0.76 -0.41
CA ALA A 152 -17.05 -0.33 -1.10
C ALA A 152 -15.90 -0.89 -0.25
N MET A 153 -15.10 -0.01 0.37
CA MET A 153 -14.05 -0.43 1.30
C MET A 153 -14.60 -1.20 2.49
N ILE A 154 -15.68 -0.76 3.15
CA ILE A 154 -16.29 -1.49 4.27
C ILE A 154 -16.73 -2.88 3.81
N ALA A 155 -17.39 -2.97 2.66
CA ALA A 155 -17.88 -4.23 2.11
C ALA A 155 -16.75 -5.22 1.79
N GLU A 156 -15.66 -4.74 1.21
CA GLU A 156 -14.46 -5.53 0.91
C GLU A 156 -13.73 -5.96 2.21
N LEU A 157 -13.58 -5.06 3.18
CA LEU A 157 -12.71 -5.25 4.34
C LEU A 157 -13.36 -5.99 5.51
N GLN A 158 -14.69 -5.97 5.65
CA GLN A 158 -15.38 -6.61 6.77
C GLN A 158 -15.17 -8.14 6.83
N ASP A 159 -15.01 -8.77 5.67
CA ASP A 159 -14.76 -10.20 5.51
C ASP A 159 -13.54 -10.52 4.63
N GLY A 160 -12.86 -9.50 4.12
CA GLY A 160 -11.68 -9.65 3.29
C GLY A 160 -10.46 -10.25 4.01
N PRO A 161 -9.51 -10.80 3.24
CA PRO A 161 -8.25 -11.32 3.78
C PRO A 161 -7.38 -10.16 4.29
N ILE A 162 -6.41 -10.45 5.16
CA ILE A 162 -5.41 -9.46 5.57
C ILE A 162 -4.63 -8.98 4.32
N TYR A 163 -4.45 -7.65 4.20
CA TYR A 163 -3.73 -7.04 3.08
C TYR A 163 -2.27 -6.76 3.43
N GLY A 164 -1.36 -7.60 2.91
CA GLY A 164 0.09 -7.44 3.04
C GLY A 164 0.55 -7.14 4.47
N ALA A 165 1.33 -6.07 4.62
CA ALA A 165 1.80 -5.54 5.91
C ALA A 165 0.88 -4.47 6.52
N GLY A 166 -0.39 -4.38 6.07
CA GLY A 166 -1.40 -3.48 6.61
C GLY A 166 -1.99 -3.99 7.94
N GLY A 167 -2.76 -3.12 8.61
CA GLY A 167 -3.54 -3.51 9.79
C GLY A 167 -4.66 -4.49 9.44
N PRO A 168 -5.28 -5.17 10.42
CA PRO A 168 -6.37 -6.08 10.15
C PRO A 168 -7.53 -5.37 9.42
N PRO A 169 -8.06 -5.92 8.30
CA PRO A 169 -9.09 -5.28 7.48
C PRO A 169 -10.30 -4.80 8.29
N ARG A 170 -10.75 -5.61 9.25
CA ARG A 170 -11.90 -5.30 10.13
C ARG A 170 -11.67 -4.09 11.01
N VAL A 171 -10.43 -3.83 11.42
CA VAL A 171 -10.07 -2.65 12.21
C VAL A 171 -10.19 -1.39 11.36
N VAL A 172 -9.72 -1.45 10.11
CA VAL A 172 -9.85 -0.36 9.14
C VAL A 172 -11.33 -0.06 8.88
N ALA A 173 -12.12 -1.10 8.58
CA ALA A 173 -13.57 -0.95 8.35
C ALA A 173 -14.30 -0.38 9.57
N ALA A 174 -13.96 -0.83 10.78
CA ALA A 174 -14.57 -0.32 12.01
C ALA A 174 -14.30 1.18 12.22
N ILE A 175 -13.07 1.65 11.97
CA ILE A 175 -12.76 3.08 12.08
C ILE A 175 -13.57 3.91 11.08
N ILE A 176 -13.69 3.45 9.83
CA ILE A 176 -14.51 4.11 8.81
C ILE A 176 -15.98 4.14 9.24
N LEU A 177 -16.52 3.03 9.75
CA LEU A 177 -17.90 2.97 10.26
C LEU A 177 -18.13 3.94 11.43
N THR A 178 -17.17 4.08 12.35
CA THR A 178 -17.27 5.07 13.43
C THR A 178 -17.34 6.49 12.89
N GLU A 179 -16.47 6.86 11.95
CA GLU A 179 -16.47 8.20 11.35
C GLU A 179 -17.78 8.51 10.61
N LEU A 180 -18.43 7.48 10.04
CA LEU A 180 -19.76 7.57 9.43
C LEU A 180 -20.93 7.54 10.44
N GLY A 181 -20.66 7.49 11.75
CA GLY A 181 -21.68 7.43 12.81
C GLY A 181 -22.35 6.06 12.97
N ARG A 182 -21.87 5.02 12.28
CA ARG A 182 -22.37 3.63 12.37
C ARG A 182 -21.69 2.87 13.51
N VAL A 183 -21.87 3.40 14.72
CA VAL A 183 -21.20 2.97 15.96
C VAL A 183 -21.45 1.50 16.29
N ASP A 184 -22.69 1.02 16.15
CA ASP A 184 -23.03 -0.38 16.47
C ASP A 184 -22.35 -1.37 15.52
N ASP A 185 -22.28 -1.05 14.22
CA ASP A 185 -21.59 -1.87 13.23
C ASP A 185 -20.07 -1.88 13.48
N ALA A 186 -19.50 -0.73 13.84
CA ALA A 186 -18.08 -0.62 14.20
C ALA A 186 -17.76 -1.49 15.43
N ARG A 187 -18.58 -1.42 16.48
CA ARG A 187 -18.45 -2.24 17.68
C ARG A 187 -18.54 -3.74 17.35
N HIS A 188 -19.48 -4.12 16.48
CA HIS A 188 -19.62 -5.51 16.04
C HIS A 188 -18.34 -6.01 15.34
N LEU A 189 -17.76 -5.24 14.42
CA LEU A 189 -16.54 -5.64 13.71
C LEU A 189 -15.32 -5.73 14.63
N LEU A 190 -15.14 -4.80 15.57
CA LEU A 190 -14.04 -4.88 16.54
C LEU A 190 -14.18 -6.09 17.46
N LYS A 191 -15.41 -6.40 17.91
CA LYS A 191 -15.68 -7.61 18.67
C LYS A 191 -15.33 -8.86 17.86
N LYS A 192 -15.79 -8.95 16.61
CA LYS A 192 -15.47 -10.06 15.70
C LYS A 192 -13.96 -10.23 15.54
N GLN A 193 -13.20 -9.14 15.42
CA GLN A 193 -11.75 -9.18 15.35
C GLN A 193 -11.08 -9.63 16.66
N ALA A 194 -11.63 -9.23 17.82
CA ALA A 194 -11.14 -9.63 19.13
C ALA A 194 -11.41 -11.11 19.45
N ASP A 195 -12.52 -11.65 18.95
CA ASP A 195 -12.86 -13.06 19.08
C ASP A 195 -11.93 -13.95 18.23
N LEU A 196 -11.41 -13.44 17.11
CA LEU A 196 -10.54 -14.16 16.18
C LEU A 196 -9.05 -14.17 16.59
N THR A 197 -8.62 -13.29 17.48
CA THR A 197 -7.21 -13.16 17.85
C THR A 197 -6.89 -13.87 19.16
N GLU A 198 -5.89 -14.75 19.13
CA GLU A 198 -5.33 -15.35 20.33
C GLU A 198 -4.23 -14.49 20.98
N GLN A 199 -3.74 -13.46 20.27
CA GLN A 199 -2.66 -12.61 20.75
C GLN A 199 -3.16 -11.58 21.80
N PRO A 200 -2.71 -11.64 23.06
CA PRO A 200 -3.20 -10.74 24.11
C PRO A 200 -2.89 -9.27 23.84
N LEU A 201 -1.72 -8.98 23.24
CA LEU A 201 -1.32 -7.62 22.86
C LEU A 201 -2.28 -7.02 21.83
N HIS A 202 -2.74 -7.82 20.87
CA HIS A 202 -3.70 -7.36 19.87
C HIS A 202 -5.07 -7.09 20.50
N ARG A 203 -5.51 -7.92 21.46
CA ARG A 203 -6.74 -7.68 22.21
C ARG A 203 -6.68 -6.36 22.99
N GLY A 204 -5.61 -6.12 23.74
CA GLY A 204 -5.42 -4.86 24.46
C GLY A 204 -5.35 -3.64 23.52
N TYR A 205 -4.76 -3.81 22.33
CA TYR A 205 -4.82 -2.79 21.28
C TYR A 205 -6.25 -2.50 20.82
N LEU A 206 -7.09 -3.52 20.60
CA LEU A 206 -8.48 -3.35 20.18
C LEU A 206 -9.32 -2.65 21.27
N GLU A 207 -9.12 -3.01 22.55
CA GLU A 207 -9.79 -2.34 23.68
C GLU A 207 -9.41 -0.86 23.76
N GLY A 208 -8.10 -0.56 23.65
CA GLY A 208 -7.62 0.82 23.61
C GLY A 208 -8.09 1.61 22.38
N LEU A 209 -8.26 0.93 21.23
CA LEU A 209 -8.86 1.54 20.05
C LEU A 209 -10.34 1.84 20.24
N SER A 210 -11.14 0.89 20.74
CA SER A 210 -12.57 1.10 21.02
C SER A 210 -12.79 2.30 21.94
N ALA A 211 -12.02 2.40 23.03
CA ALA A 211 -12.10 3.53 23.95
C ALA A 211 -11.80 4.88 23.26
N ARG A 212 -10.79 4.94 22.37
CA ARG A 212 -10.46 6.15 21.60
C ARG A 212 -11.51 6.52 20.56
N LEU A 213 -12.24 5.53 20.04
CA LEU A 213 -13.33 5.70 19.09
C LEU A 213 -14.67 6.00 19.78
N GLY A 214 -14.74 5.92 21.12
CA GLY A 214 -15.98 6.09 21.89
C GLY A 214 -16.95 4.91 21.75
N LEU A 215 -16.44 3.71 21.46
CA LEU A 215 -17.20 2.47 21.28
C LEU A 215 -17.28 1.61 22.54
#